data_AF-A0A7C4XZQ6-F1
#
_entry.id   AF-A0A7C4XZQ6-F1
#
_cell.length_a   1.000
_cell.length_b   1.000
_cell.length_c   1.000
_cell.angle_alpha   90.00
_cell.angle_beta   90.00
_cell.angle_gamma   90.00
#
_symmetry.space_group_name_H-M   'P 1'
#
loop_
_entity.id
_entity.type
_entity.pdbx_description
1 polymer ?
#
loop_
_entity_poly.entity_id
_entity_poly.type
_entity_poly.pdbx_seq_one_letter_code
_entity_poly.pdbx_strand_id
1 'polypeptide(L)'
;MVAVVPGNKEWRGQRRALIQAGRGAVSQGLPNPVSQSVLIGVGLVLRDKLTARTDPGGPAAAAEIAARIAGKAIAAVAARDETACRRGCAFCCHFAVAASPPEVFRLARALRERTRDGSTASVSAVIERAQSTRGLTLEEITRACLPCVILVGSECSAYEARPITCRQFLSRSAEACERNLRGEPIEIPTLKGAINAGVLCRNLLLAAARSVGLSDNCYELAGALAIALADPEAERRWLLGASVFEGLPTAARPASAEAMIATYAELISAWA
;
A
#
# COMPACT_ATOMS: atom_id res chain seq x y z
N MET A 1 -2.24 -13.13 31.02
CA MET A 1 -1.27 -12.40 30.19
C MET A 1 0.10 -12.55 30.84
N VAL A 2 1.04 -13.26 30.21
CA VAL A 2 2.43 -13.30 30.70
C VAL A 2 2.98 -11.89 30.57
N ALA A 3 3.56 -11.34 31.64
CA ALA A 3 4.18 -10.03 31.61
C ALA A 3 5.32 -10.05 30.58
N VAL A 4 5.16 -9.30 29.48
CA VAL A 4 6.21 -9.10 28.49
C VAL A 4 7.27 -8.22 29.16
N VAL A 5 8.37 -8.81 29.61
CA VAL A 5 9.50 -8.09 30.23
C VAL A 5 10.62 -7.97 29.20
N PRO A 6 10.83 -6.79 28.60
CA PRO A 6 11.92 -6.58 27.66
C PRO A 6 13.26 -6.95 28.28
N GLY A 7 14.08 -7.69 27.53
CA GLY A 7 15.47 -7.96 27.89
C GLY A 7 15.79 -9.33 28.51
N ASN A 8 14.80 -10.09 29.00
CA ASN A 8 15.05 -11.45 29.54
C ASN A 8 15.28 -12.49 28.41
N LYS A 9 15.87 -13.66 28.75
CA LYS A 9 16.24 -14.71 27.75
C LYS A 9 15.03 -15.26 26.99
N GLU A 10 13.91 -15.44 27.69
CA GLU A 10 12.67 -15.98 27.13
C GLU A 10 12.03 -15.01 26.13
N TRP A 11 11.91 -13.73 26.51
CA TRP A 11 11.43 -12.64 25.65
C TRP A 11 12.26 -12.51 24.37
N ARG A 12 13.60 -12.54 24.50
CA ARG A 12 14.49 -12.50 23.32
C ARG A 12 14.25 -13.70 22.40
N GLY A 13 13.98 -14.88 22.97
CA GLY A 13 13.62 -16.08 22.23
C GLY A 13 12.30 -15.94 21.47
N GLN A 14 11.26 -15.50 22.16
CA GLN A 14 9.93 -15.26 21.58
C GLN A 14 9.97 -14.19 20.48
N ARG A 15 10.65 -13.07 20.72
CA ARG A 15 10.84 -12.01 19.71
C ARG A 15 11.54 -12.52 18.45
N ARG A 16 12.58 -13.34 18.59
CA ARG A 16 13.25 -13.97 17.43
C ARG A 16 12.28 -14.86 16.64
N ALA A 17 11.46 -15.65 17.33
CA ALA A 17 10.46 -16.50 16.69
C ALA A 17 9.40 -15.67 15.93
N LEU A 18 8.93 -14.55 16.50
CA LEU A 18 8.03 -13.61 15.83
C LEU A 18 8.65 -13.04 14.54
N ILE A 19 9.88 -12.53 14.61
CA ILE A 19 10.60 -12.00 13.44
C ILE A 19 10.80 -13.09 12.39
N GLN A 20 11.12 -14.32 12.79
CA GLN A 20 11.26 -15.45 11.88
C GLN A 20 9.93 -15.78 11.18
N ALA A 21 8.81 -15.77 11.91
CA ALA A 21 7.48 -15.96 11.33
C ALA A 21 7.13 -14.84 10.33
N GLY A 22 7.45 -13.59 10.66
CA GLY A 22 7.30 -12.44 9.76
C GLY A 22 8.11 -12.58 8.47
N ARG A 23 9.40 -12.96 8.58
CA ARG A 23 10.27 -13.24 7.43
C ARG A 23 9.75 -14.41 6.58
N GLY A 24 9.20 -15.42 7.22
CA GLY A 24 8.46 -16.50 6.56
C GLY A 24 7.36 -15.95 5.65
N ALA A 25 6.51 -15.05 6.18
CA ALA A 25 5.46 -14.43 5.39
C ALA A 25 5.97 -13.57 4.21
N VAL A 26 7.13 -12.90 4.34
CA VAL A 26 7.77 -12.22 3.19
C VAL A 26 8.13 -13.22 2.08
N SER A 27 8.61 -14.40 2.47
CA SER A 27 9.04 -15.44 1.54
C SER A 27 7.89 -16.27 0.94
N GLN A 28 6.78 -16.45 1.65
CA GLN A 28 5.72 -17.38 1.24
C GLN A 28 4.34 -16.73 1.05
N GLY A 29 4.16 -15.46 1.47
CA GLY A 29 2.84 -14.85 1.63
C GLY A 29 2.23 -15.15 3.00
N LEU A 30 1.05 -14.60 3.28
CA LEU A 30 0.34 -14.90 4.53
C LEU A 30 -0.21 -16.34 4.48
N PRO A 31 -0.02 -17.13 5.56
CA PRO A 31 -0.69 -18.43 5.68
C PRO A 31 -2.20 -18.25 5.86
N ASN A 32 -2.97 -19.30 5.57
CA ASN A 32 -4.42 -19.34 5.80
C ASN A 32 -4.78 -20.63 6.56
N PRO A 33 -5.25 -20.56 7.82
CA PRO A 33 -5.48 -19.34 8.61
C PRO A 33 -4.18 -18.63 9.02
N VAL A 34 -4.23 -17.31 9.24
CA VAL A 34 -3.10 -16.51 9.72
C VAL A 34 -3.11 -16.40 11.24
N SER A 35 -1.98 -16.68 11.89
CA SER A 35 -1.85 -16.55 13.35
C SER A 35 -1.41 -15.14 13.76
N GLN A 36 -1.74 -14.76 15.00
CA GLN A 36 -1.33 -13.46 15.57
C GLN A 36 0.20 -13.30 15.57
N SER A 37 0.95 -14.37 15.85
CA SER A 37 2.43 -14.36 15.82
C SER A 37 3.00 -13.97 14.46
N VAL A 38 2.37 -14.41 13.36
CA VAL A 38 2.77 -13.99 12.00
C VAL A 38 2.47 -12.51 11.79
N LEU A 39 1.31 -12.03 12.23
CA LEU A 39 0.91 -10.62 12.08
C LEU A 39 1.84 -9.66 12.85
N ILE A 40 2.14 -9.98 14.11
CA ILE A 40 3.14 -9.24 14.91
C ILE A 40 4.50 -9.32 14.23
N GLY A 41 4.92 -10.51 13.79
CA GLY A 41 6.18 -10.72 13.08
C GLY A 41 6.34 -9.87 11.82
N VAL A 42 5.31 -9.81 10.97
CA VAL A 42 5.28 -8.94 9.78
C VAL A 42 5.38 -7.47 10.20
N GLY A 43 4.61 -7.06 11.21
CA GLY A 43 4.67 -5.71 11.76
C GLY A 43 6.07 -5.31 12.24
N LEU A 44 6.79 -6.21 12.93
CA LEU A 44 8.17 -6.00 13.36
C LEU A 44 9.15 -5.86 12.19
N VAL A 45 9.00 -6.68 11.14
CA VAL A 45 9.83 -6.59 9.92
C VAL A 45 9.59 -5.27 9.19
N LEU A 46 8.34 -4.81 9.10
CA LEU A 46 7.99 -3.53 8.50
C LEU A 46 8.52 -2.37 9.35
N ARG A 47 8.34 -2.44 10.68
CA ARG A 47 8.81 -1.44 11.63
C ARG A 47 10.32 -1.23 11.54
N ASP A 48 11.11 -2.28 11.42
CA ASP A 48 12.58 -2.21 11.30
C ASP A 48 13.01 -1.22 10.19
N LYS A 49 12.30 -1.25 9.05
CA LYS A 49 12.52 -0.34 7.93
C LYS A 49 12.11 1.11 8.19
N LEU A 50 11.18 1.34 9.10
CA LEU A 50 10.70 2.67 9.47
C LEU A 50 11.46 3.26 10.68
N THR A 51 12.22 2.44 11.42
CA THR A 51 13.07 2.92 12.53
C THR A 51 14.45 3.37 12.10
N ALA A 52 14.96 2.88 10.98
CA ALA A 52 16.26 3.28 10.44
C ALA A 52 16.18 4.69 9.81
N ARG A 53 16.05 5.73 10.65
CA ARG A 53 15.81 7.13 10.23
C ARG A 53 16.90 7.73 9.32
N THR A 54 18.06 7.09 9.24
CA THR A 54 19.17 7.46 8.37
C THR A 54 19.16 6.75 7.01
N ASP A 55 18.29 5.75 6.80
CA ASP A 55 18.07 5.09 5.51
C ASP A 55 16.94 5.79 4.76
N PRO A 56 17.24 6.68 3.79
CA PRO A 56 16.23 7.43 3.07
C PRO A 56 15.33 6.55 2.20
N GLY A 57 15.65 5.27 1.97
CA GLY A 57 14.80 4.31 1.25
C GLY A 57 13.98 3.38 2.14
N GLY A 58 14.08 3.52 3.47
CA GLY A 58 13.37 2.69 4.45
C GLY A 58 11.85 2.62 4.22
N PRO A 59 11.14 3.75 4.06
CA PRO A 59 9.70 3.76 3.77
C PRO A 59 9.35 2.99 2.50
N ALA A 60 9.99 3.29 1.37
CA ALA A 60 9.75 2.57 0.12
C ALA A 60 10.02 1.06 0.26
N ALA A 61 11.07 0.66 0.99
CA ALA A 61 11.38 -0.74 1.27
C ALA A 61 10.31 -1.42 2.14
N ALA A 62 9.74 -0.72 3.13
CA ALA A 62 8.63 -1.23 3.93
C ALA A 62 7.39 -1.49 3.05
N ALA A 63 7.05 -0.56 2.17
CA ALA A 63 5.97 -0.76 1.20
C ALA A 63 6.27 -1.87 0.19
N GLU A 64 7.55 -2.08 -0.16
CA GLU A 64 7.96 -3.20 -0.99
C GLU A 64 7.66 -4.54 -0.33
N ILE A 65 8.09 -4.69 0.92
CA ILE A 65 7.84 -5.88 1.73
C ILE A 65 6.33 -6.13 1.86
N ALA A 66 5.56 -5.11 2.23
CA ALA A 66 4.11 -5.24 2.42
C ALA A 66 3.40 -5.67 1.13
N ALA A 67 3.72 -5.05 -0.02
CA ALA A 67 3.09 -5.44 -1.28
C ALA A 67 3.58 -6.78 -1.82
N ARG A 68 4.79 -7.23 -1.45
CA ARG A 68 5.29 -8.57 -1.77
C ARG A 68 4.50 -9.65 -1.03
N ILE A 69 4.26 -9.44 0.27
CA ILE A 69 3.41 -10.32 1.08
C ILE A 69 1.98 -10.33 0.49
N ALA A 70 1.41 -9.15 0.25
CA ALA A 70 0.08 -9.00 -0.32
C ALA A 70 -0.02 -9.67 -1.69
N GLY A 71 0.95 -9.47 -2.58
CA GLY A 71 0.97 -10.04 -3.91
C GLY A 71 0.94 -11.57 -3.91
N LYS A 72 1.69 -12.21 -3.00
CA LYS A 72 1.66 -13.68 -2.85
C LYS A 72 0.31 -14.18 -2.32
N ALA A 73 -0.23 -13.52 -1.31
CA ALA A 73 -1.55 -13.87 -0.76
C ALA A 73 -2.68 -13.67 -1.78
N ILE A 74 -2.65 -12.56 -2.52
CA ILE A 74 -3.60 -12.25 -3.60
C ILE A 74 -3.47 -13.27 -4.74
N ALA A 75 -2.26 -13.63 -5.16
CA ALA A 75 -2.03 -14.63 -6.19
C ALA A 75 -2.56 -16.01 -5.77
N ALA A 76 -2.39 -16.40 -4.51
CA ALA A 76 -2.94 -17.66 -3.99
C ALA A 76 -4.48 -17.69 -4.00
N VAL A 77 -5.14 -16.53 -3.81
CA VAL A 77 -6.60 -16.41 -3.98
C VAL A 77 -6.98 -16.47 -5.45
N ALA A 78 -6.33 -15.68 -6.31
CA ALA A 78 -6.61 -15.63 -7.75
C ALA A 78 -6.35 -16.98 -8.47
N ALA A 79 -5.48 -17.83 -7.94
CA ALA A 79 -5.28 -19.18 -8.44
C ALA A 79 -6.45 -20.13 -8.12
N ARG A 80 -7.29 -19.80 -7.13
CA ARG A 80 -8.47 -20.57 -6.72
C ARG A 80 -9.77 -19.98 -7.27
N ASP A 81 -9.81 -18.65 -7.38
CA ASP A 81 -10.92 -17.87 -7.91
C ASP A 81 -10.50 -17.30 -9.27
N GLU A 82 -11.02 -17.85 -10.38
CA GLU A 82 -10.76 -17.33 -11.73
C GLU A 82 -10.99 -15.80 -11.79
N THR A 83 -10.07 -15.09 -12.45
CA THR A 83 -10.13 -13.62 -12.58
C THR A 83 -9.99 -13.19 -14.04
N ALA A 84 -10.75 -12.15 -14.41
CA ALA A 84 -10.63 -11.50 -15.72
C ALA A 84 -9.48 -10.46 -15.75
N CYS A 85 -8.81 -10.23 -14.61
CA CYS A 85 -7.75 -9.25 -14.51
C CYS A 85 -6.46 -9.75 -15.16
N ARG A 86 -5.90 -8.92 -16.03
CA ARG A 86 -4.60 -9.14 -16.68
C ARG A 86 -3.87 -7.82 -16.84
N ARG A 87 -2.55 -7.88 -17.06
CA ARG A 87 -1.80 -6.71 -17.50
C ARG A 87 -2.38 -6.18 -18.82
N GLY A 88 -2.48 -4.87 -18.96
CA GLY A 88 -3.17 -4.21 -20.08
C GLY A 88 -4.69 -4.02 -19.90
N CYS A 89 -5.28 -4.50 -18.79
CA CYS A 89 -6.62 -4.11 -18.38
C CYS A 89 -6.55 -2.79 -17.58
N ALA A 90 -7.21 -1.74 -18.06
CA ALA A 90 -7.11 -0.38 -17.51
C ALA A 90 -8.41 0.14 -16.86
N PHE A 91 -9.46 -0.68 -16.74
CA PHE A 91 -10.75 -0.19 -16.23
C PHE A 91 -10.64 0.38 -14.81
N CYS A 92 -9.96 -0.35 -13.89
CA CYS A 92 -9.73 0.13 -12.52
C CYS A 92 -8.73 1.29 -12.42
N CYS A 93 -8.01 1.62 -13.51
CA CYS A 93 -7.10 2.77 -13.53
C CYS A 93 -7.83 4.12 -13.65
N HIS A 94 -9.17 4.12 -13.62
CA HIS A 94 -10.01 5.32 -13.61
C HIS A 94 -10.74 5.51 -12.27
N PHE A 95 -10.45 4.67 -11.27
CA PHE A 95 -10.96 4.82 -9.91
C PHE A 95 -10.04 5.73 -9.10
N ALA A 96 -10.61 6.48 -8.16
CA ALA A 96 -9.80 7.19 -7.20
C ALA A 96 -9.04 6.21 -6.31
N VAL A 97 -7.73 6.43 -6.17
CA VAL A 97 -6.87 5.59 -5.34
C VAL A 97 -6.33 6.44 -4.20
N ALA A 98 -6.38 5.89 -2.99
CA ALA A 98 -5.61 6.40 -1.88
C ALA A 98 -4.49 5.42 -1.51
N ALA A 99 -3.31 5.95 -1.21
CA ALA A 99 -2.11 5.19 -0.87
C ALA A 99 -1.43 5.76 0.38
N SER A 100 -0.76 4.90 1.14
CA SER A 100 0.04 5.32 2.28
C SER A 100 1.33 6.03 1.82
N PRO A 101 1.94 6.89 2.65
CA PRO A 101 3.19 7.54 2.29
C PRO A 101 4.30 6.57 1.83
N PRO A 102 4.57 5.44 2.52
CA PRO A 102 5.51 4.43 2.03
C PRO A 102 5.21 3.92 0.61
N GLU A 103 3.93 3.69 0.28
CA GLU A 103 3.53 3.23 -1.06
C GLU A 103 3.74 4.32 -2.12
N VAL A 104 3.46 5.58 -1.79
CA VAL A 104 3.71 6.72 -2.68
C VAL A 104 5.20 6.88 -2.97
N PHE A 105 6.06 6.80 -1.95
CA PHE A 105 7.52 6.90 -2.14
C PHE A 105 8.07 5.75 -2.98
N ARG A 106 7.60 4.51 -2.74
CA ARG A 106 7.96 3.38 -3.59
C ARG A 106 7.59 3.62 -5.05
N LEU A 107 6.39 4.14 -5.31
CA LEU A 107 5.92 4.43 -6.65
C LEU A 107 6.73 5.56 -7.31
N ALA A 108 7.04 6.63 -6.57
CA ALA A 108 7.86 7.75 -7.03
C ALA A 108 9.28 7.30 -7.42
N ARG A 109 9.91 6.42 -6.63
CA ARG A 109 11.22 5.84 -6.95
C ARG A 109 11.19 5.03 -8.24
N ALA A 110 10.21 4.15 -8.40
CA ALA A 110 10.05 3.33 -9.59
C ALA A 110 9.85 4.18 -10.86
N LEU A 111 9.10 5.30 -10.77
CA LEU A 111 8.91 6.22 -11.89
C LEU A 111 10.17 7.00 -12.23
N ARG A 112 10.94 7.44 -11.23
CA ARG A 112 12.23 8.10 -11.46
C ARG A 112 13.21 7.17 -12.18
N GLU A 113 13.29 5.92 -11.75
CA GLU A 113 14.12 4.89 -12.40
C GLU A 113 13.69 4.67 -13.86
N ARG A 114 12.39 4.50 -14.10
CA ARG A 114 11.81 4.30 -15.44
C ARG A 114 11.79 5.53 -16.35
N THR A 115 11.94 6.73 -15.77
CA THR A 115 12.13 7.94 -16.57
C THR A 115 13.58 8.02 -17.04
N ARG A 116 14.54 7.64 -16.18
CA ARG A 116 15.98 7.65 -16.53
C ARG A 116 16.33 6.62 -17.61
N ASP A 117 15.67 5.47 -17.61
CA ASP A 117 15.87 4.42 -18.62
C ASP A 117 15.09 4.66 -19.94
N GLY A 118 14.27 5.73 -20.00
CA GLY A 118 13.45 6.06 -21.16
C GLY A 118 12.24 5.15 -21.39
N SER A 119 11.89 4.27 -20.44
CA SER A 119 10.81 3.29 -20.58
C SER A 119 9.40 3.82 -20.30
N THR A 120 9.26 5.07 -19.86
CA THR A 120 7.93 5.65 -19.56
C THR A 120 7.82 7.17 -19.67
N ALA A 121 6.61 7.69 -19.41
CA ALA A 121 6.29 9.12 -19.36
C ALA A 121 7.21 9.85 -18.37
N SER A 122 7.61 11.07 -18.72
CA SER A 122 8.48 11.87 -17.86
C SER A 122 7.82 12.18 -16.52
N VAL A 123 8.66 12.36 -15.50
CA VAL A 123 8.25 12.88 -14.18
C VAL A 123 7.41 14.15 -14.31
N SER A 124 7.78 15.06 -15.22
CA SER A 124 7.03 16.30 -15.46
C SER A 124 5.61 16.05 -15.95
N ALA A 125 5.40 15.10 -16.87
CA ALA A 125 4.08 14.76 -17.37
C ALA A 125 3.18 14.17 -16.28
N VAL A 126 3.73 13.39 -15.35
CA VAL A 126 2.97 12.86 -14.21
C VAL A 126 2.52 14.00 -13.28
N ILE A 127 3.42 14.94 -12.97
CA ILE A 127 3.11 16.12 -12.13
C ILE A 127 2.06 17.01 -12.80
N GLU A 128 2.13 17.20 -14.11
CA GLU A 128 1.17 17.99 -14.88
C GLU A 128 -0.22 17.33 -14.87
N ARG A 129 -0.31 16.03 -15.15
CA ARG A 129 -1.58 15.28 -15.11
C ARG A 129 -2.24 15.34 -13.74
N ALA A 130 -1.46 15.35 -12.66
CA ALA A 130 -1.98 15.45 -11.29
C ALA A 130 -2.74 16.77 -11.01
N GLN A 131 -2.59 17.81 -11.84
CA GLN A 131 -3.40 19.02 -11.70
C GLN A 131 -4.90 18.75 -11.94
N SER A 132 -5.26 17.72 -12.70
CA SER A 132 -6.66 17.34 -12.98
C SER A 132 -7.45 16.90 -11.75
N THR A 133 -6.77 16.45 -10.68
CA THR A 133 -7.41 16.03 -9.43
C THR A 133 -7.36 17.10 -8.34
N ARG A 134 -6.74 18.25 -8.61
CA ARG A 134 -6.47 19.27 -7.61
C ARG A 134 -7.78 19.85 -7.06
N GLY A 135 -7.92 19.80 -5.73
CA GLY A 135 -9.10 20.32 -5.03
C GLY A 135 -10.32 19.39 -5.10
N LEU A 136 -10.23 18.25 -5.79
CA LEU A 136 -11.29 17.26 -5.83
C LEU A 136 -11.17 16.28 -4.66
N THR A 137 -12.30 15.85 -4.14
CA THR A 137 -12.40 14.71 -3.23
C THR A 137 -12.23 13.38 -3.97
N LEU A 138 -11.95 12.30 -3.23
CA LEU A 138 -11.88 10.94 -3.81
C LEU A 138 -13.19 10.53 -4.50
N GLU A 139 -14.33 11.00 -3.99
CA GLU A 139 -15.64 10.74 -4.58
C GLU A 139 -15.81 11.45 -5.92
N GLU A 140 -15.42 12.73 -5.99
CA GLU A 140 -15.47 13.51 -7.23
C GLU A 140 -14.52 12.95 -8.30
N ILE A 141 -13.31 12.54 -7.91
CA ILE A 141 -12.35 11.87 -8.82
C ILE A 141 -12.95 10.57 -9.36
N THR A 142 -13.59 9.77 -8.49
CA THR A 142 -14.25 8.52 -8.89
C THR A 142 -15.38 8.79 -9.88
N ARG A 143 -16.23 9.80 -9.61
CA ARG A 143 -17.35 10.18 -10.48
C ARG A 143 -16.88 10.68 -11.85
N ALA A 144 -15.78 11.44 -11.87
CA ALA A 144 -15.20 11.99 -13.09
C ALA A 144 -14.48 10.92 -13.95
N CYS A 145 -14.25 9.71 -13.43
CA CYS A 145 -13.55 8.63 -14.12
C CYS A 145 -12.20 9.07 -14.71
N LEU A 146 -11.48 9.94 -14.01
CA LEU A 146 -10.22 10.49 -14.50
C LEU A 146 -9.17 9.37 -14.60
N PRO A 147 -8.42 9.28 -15.71
CA PRO A 147 -7.35 8.30 -15.83
C PRO A 147 -6.27 8.56 -14.79
N CYS A 148 -5.75 7.48 -14.20
CA CYS A 148 -4.63 7.56 -13.28
C CYS A 148 -3.44 8.30 -13.94
N VAL A 149 -2.79 9.17 -13.19
CA VAL A 149 -1.71 10.05 -13.70
C VAL A 149 -0.53 9.29 -14.32
N ILE A 150 -0.37 8.01 -13.98
CA ILE A 150 0.68 7.11 -14.47
C ILE A 150 0.17 6.03 -15.43
N LEU A 151 -1.05 6.20 -15.97
CA LEU A 151 -1.55 5.38 -17.06
C LEU A 151 -0.90 5.83 -18.38
N VAL A 152 -0.39 4.87 -19.17
CA VAL A 152 0.16 5.07 -20.51
C VAL A 152 -0.47 4.05 -21.44
N GLY A 153 -1.31 4.52 -22.37
CA GLY A 153 -2.19 3.64 -23.13
C GLY A 153 -3.13 2.88 -22.19
N SER A 154 -3.06 1.55 -22.20
CA SER A 154 -3.82 0.68 -21.29
C SER A 154 -2.96 0.04 -20.18
N GLU A 155 -1.73 0.53 -19.98
CA GLU A 155 -0.81 -0.03 -18.99
C GLU A 155 -0.36 0.99 -17.93
N CYS A 156 -0.24 0.52 -16.69
CA CYS A 156 0.41 1.28 -15.63
C CYS A 156 1.91 1.33 -15.89
N SER A 157 2.48 2.53 -16.00
CA SER A 157 3.91 2.73 -16.25
C SER A 157 4.83 2.13 -15.18
N ALA A 158 4.31 1.96 -13.96
CA ALA A 158 5.02 1.38 -12.83
C ALA A 158 4.24 0.17 -12.27
N TYR A 159 3.79 -0.74 -13.14
CA TYR A 159 2.93 -1.88 -12.79
C TYR A 159 3.41 -2.70 -11.58
N GLU A 160 4.73 -2.92 -11.47
CA GLU A 160 5.35 -3.67 -10.37
C GLU A 160 5.50 -2.87 -9.06
N ALA A 161 5.25 -1.57 -9.08
CA ALA A 161 5.23 -0.70 -7.90
C ALA A 161 3.82 -0.24 -7.51
N ARG A 162 2.78 -0.77 -8.16
CA ARG A 162 1.37 -0.46 -7.83
C ARG A 162 1.09 -0.54 -6.32
N PRO A 163 0.36 0.43 -5.74
CA PRO A 163 -0.14 0.35 -4.37
C PRO A 163 -0.95 -0.92 -4.12
N ILE A 164 -1.05 -1.36 -2.86
CA ILE A 164 -1.79 -2.56 -2.48
C ILE A 164 -3.27 -2.44 -2.90
N THR A 165 -3.86 -1.25 -2.78
CA THR A 165 -5.23 -0.96 -3.24
C THR A 165 -5.44 -1.32 -4.71
N CYS A 166 -4.47 -1.04 -5.58
CA CYS A 166 -4.54 -1.38 -7.00
C CYS A 166 -4.30 -2.87 -7.29
N ARG A 167 -3.60 -3.59 -6.41
CA ARG A 167 -3.31 -5.03 -6.58
C ARG A 167 -4.44 -5.92 -6.10
N GLN A 168 -5.07 -5.53 -5.00
CA GLN A 168 -6.10 -6.34 -4.33
C GLN A 168 -7.44 -6.31 -5.06
N PHE A 169 -7.69 -5.26 -5.85
CA PHE A 169 -8.93 -5.10 -6.60
C PHE A 169 -8.91 -5.97 -7.86
N LEU A 170 -9.30 -7.23 -7.68
CA LEU A 170 -9.49 -8.19 -8.77
C LEU A 170 -10.97 -8.40 -9.03
N SER A 171 -11.35 -8.53 -10.31
CA SER A 171 -12.71 -8.79 -10.77
C SER A 171 -12.80 -10.13 -11.51
N ARG A 172 -13.96 -10.77 -11.43
CA ARG A 172 -14.32 -11.94 -12.25
C ARG A 172 -14.82 -11.56 -13.65
N SER A 173 -15.16 -10.29 -13.90
CA SER A 173 -15.73 -9.85 -15.17
C SER A 173 -15.11 -8.52 -15.63
N ALA A 174 -14.43 -8.57 -16.78
CA ALA A 174 -13.93 -7.38 -17.47
C ALA A 174 -15.09 -6.54 -18.03
N GLU A 175 -16.16 -7.20 -18.51
CA GLU A 175 -17.36 -6.52 -19.00
C GLU A 175 -18.04 -5.70 -17.89
N ALA A 176 -18.21 -6.28 -16.69
CA ALA A 176 -18.78 -5.55 -15.56
C ALA A 176 -17.91 -4.34 -15.17
N CYS A 177 -16.58 -4.46 -15.23
CA CYS A 177 -15.67 -3.35 -15.01
C CYS A 177 -15.81 -2.25 -16.09
N GLU A 178 -15.94 -2.63 -17.36
CA GLU A 178 -16.12 -1.69 -18.46
C GLU A 178 -17.46 -0.93 -18.35
N ARG A 179 -18.55 -1.66 -18.09
CA ARG A 179 -19.88 -1.08 -17.89
C ARG A 179 -19.92 -0.14 -16.69
N ASN A 180 -19.29 -0.53 -15.58
CA ASN A 180 -19.13 0.34 -14.42
C ASN A 180 -18.36 1.62 -14.76
N LEU A 181 -17.27 1.52 -15.53
CA LEU A 181 -16.51 2.70 -16.00
C LEU A 181 -17.35 3.62 -16.90
N ARG A 182 -18.28 3.07 -17.68
CA ARG A 182 -19.23 3.86 -18.49
C ARG A 182 -20.34 4.52 -17.66
N GLY A 183 -20.32 4.36 -16.33
CA GLY A 183 -21.28 4.95 -15.40
C GLY A 183 -22.53 4.11 -15.17
N GLU A 184 -22.57 2.86 -15.64
CA GLU A 184 -23.68 1.97 -15.34
C GLU A 184 -23.65 1.55 -13.86
N PRO A 185 -24.81 1.51 -13.16
CA PRO A 185 -24.89 1.16 -11.74
C PRO A 185 -24.78 -0.37 -11.52
N ILE A 186 -23.72 -0.97 -12.04
CA ILE A 186 -23.45 -2.41 -11.93
C ILE A 186 -22.42 -2.67 -10.83
N GLU A 187 -22.68 -3.69 -10.02
CA GLU A 187 -21.72 -4.19 -9.05
C GLU A 187 -20.60 -4.96 -9.75
N ILE A 188 -19.35 -4.61 -9.47
CA ILE A 188 -18.19 -5.35 -9.98
C ILE A 188 -18.03 -6.63 -9.15
N PRO A 189 -17.99 -7.83 -9.77
CA PRO A 189 -17.85 -9.10 -9.05
C PRO A 189 -16.42 -9.30 -8.55
N THR A 190 -16.07 -8.62 -7.46
CA THR A 190 -14.72 -8.60 -6.89
C THR A 190 -14.35 -9.88 -6.14
N LEU A 191 -13.05 -10.19 -6.10
CA LEU A 191 -12.52 -11.29 -5.30
C LEU A 191 -12.33 -10.81 -3.86
N LYS A 192 -13.35 -11.00 -3.00
CA LYS A 192 -13.32 -10.61 -1.58
C LYS A 192 -12.08 -11.12 -0.83
N GLY A 193 -11.63 -12.35 -1.13
CA GLY A 193 -10.41 -12.91 -0.54
C GLY A 193 -9.14 -12.10 -0.87
N ALA A 194 -9.02 -11.60 -2.11
CA ALA A 194 -7.90 -10.77 -2.54
C ALA A 194 -7.93 -9.39 -1.86
N ILE A 195 -9.13 -8.78 -1.78
CA ILE A 195 -9.34 -7.53 -1.04
C ILE A 195 -8.95 -7.70 0.44
N ASN A 196 -9.43 -8.74 1.11
CA ASN A 196 -9.11 -9.00 2.51
C ASN A 196 -7.61 -9.21 2.75
N ALA A 197 -6.94 -9.96 1.87
CA ALA A 197 -5.50 -10.18 1.94
C ALA A 197 -4.70 -8.88 1.78
N GLY A 198 -5.09 -8.04 0.82
CA GLY A 198 -4.46 -6.72 0.62
C GLY A 198 -4.70 -5.77 1.78
N VAL A 199 -5.95 -5.64 2.25
CA VAL A 199 -6.32 -4.78 3.39
C VAL A 199 -5.56 -5.17 4.64
N LEU A 200 -5.42 -6.48 4.92
CA LEU A 200 -4.62 -6.97 6.04
C LEU A 200 -3.16 -6.52 5.95
N CYS A 201 -2.52 -6.71 4.80
CA CYS A 201 -1.13 -6.29 4.59
C CYS A 201 -0.94 -4.77 4.66
N ARG A 202 -1.87 -4.00 4.10
CA ARG A 202 -1.87 -2.54 4.19
C ARG A 202 -2.01 -2.08 5.63
N ASN A 203 -2.95 -2.63 6.38
CA ASN A 203 -3.16 -2.26 7.77
C ASN A 203 -1.95 -2.60 8.66
N LEU A 204 -1.21 -3.68 8.39
CA LEU A 204 0.06 -3.97 9.08
C LEU A 204 1.16 -2.94 8.77
N LEU A 205 1.24 -2.44 7.53
CA LEU A 205 2.14 -1.35 7.17
C LEU A 205 1.77 -0.05 7.90
N LEU A 206 0.47 0.26 7.99
CA LEU A 206 -0.04 1.41 8.73
C LEU A 206 0.20 1.27 10.24
N ALA A 207 0.00 0.08 10.81
CA ALA A 207 0.30 -0.21 12.22
C ALA A 207 1.80 -0.08 12.52
N ALA A 208 2.66 -0.54 11.61
CA ALA A 208 4.10 -0.36 11.74
C ALA A 208 4.49 1.13 11.71
N ALA A 209 3.91 1.93 10.82
CA ALA A 209 4.13 3.38 10.79
C ALA A 209 3.65 4.07 12.08
N ARG A 210 2.43 3.75 12.55
CA ARG A 210 1.89 4.27 13.80
C ARG A 210 2.77 3.92 15.01
N SER A 211 3.31 2.69 15.06
CA SER A 211 4.17 2.21 16.16
C SER A 211 5.48 2.99 16.34
N VAL A 212 5.86 3.82 15.35
CA VAL A 212 7.05 4.69 15.40
C VAL A 212 6.70 6.17 15.32
N GLY A 213 5.43 6.52 15.52
CA GLY A 213 4.93 7.89 15.53
C GLY A 213 4.82 8.54 14.15
N LEU A 214 4.77 7.77 13.07
CA LEU A 214 4.58 8.27 11.71
C LEU A 214 3.10 8.27 11.33
N SER A 215 2.72 9.16 10.40
CA SER A 215 1.35 9.21 9.85
C SER A 215 0.96 7.88 9.21
N ASP A 216 -0.22 7.40 9.54
CA ASP A 216 -0.80 6.17 9.00
C ASP A 216 -1.99 6.44 8.05
N ASN A 217 -2.19 7.70 7.67
CA ASN A 217 -3.21 8.10 6.71
C ASN A 217 -2.89 7.57 5.31
N CYS A 218 -3.93 7.48 4.48
CA CYS A 218 -3.76 7.23 3.05
C CYS A 218 -4.35 8.39 2.27
N TYR A 219 -3.54 8.92 1.37
CA TYR A 219 -3.77 10.15 0.64
C TYR A 219 -4.12 9.86 -0.80
N GLU A 220 -4.92 10.73 -1.42
CA GLU A 220 -5.18 10.73 -2.86
C GLU A 220 -3.88 10.61 -3.65
N LEU A 221 -3.82 9.61 -4.52
CA LEU A 221 -2.59 9.13 -5.13
C LEU A 221 -1.94 10.17 -6.06
N ALA A 222 -2.72 10.85 -6.90
CA ALA A 222 -2.19 11.76 -7.91
C ALA A 222 -1.44 12.94 -7.28
N GLY A 223 -2.07 13.62 -6.32
CA GLY A 223 -1.49 14.73 -5.58
C GLY A 223 -0.30 14.30 -4.73
N ALA A 224 -0.41 13.18 -4.01
CA ALA A 224 0.68 12.68 -3.16
C ALA A 224 1.90 12.30 -4.01
N LEU A 225 1.66 11.66 -5.17
CA LEU A 225 2.72 11.31 -6.09
C LEU A 225 3.37 12.55 -6.72
N ALA A 226 2.60 13.56 -7.09
CA ALA A 226 3.15 14.82 -7.61
C ALA A 226 4.08 15.50 -6.59
N ILE A 227 3.67 15.58 -5.32
CA ILE A 227 4.52 16.11 -4.24
C ILE A 227 5.79 15.27 -4.09
N ALA A 228 5.65 13.95 -3.99
CA ALA A 228 6.79 13.05 -3.81
C ALA A 228 7.76 13.05 -4.99
N LEU A 229 7.29 13.30 -6.21
CA LEU A 229 8.11 13.41 -7.41
C LEU A 229 8.83 14.75 -7.49
N ALA A 230 8.14 15.85 -7.14
CA ALA A 230 8.67 17.21 -7.17
C ALA A 230 9.72 17.47 -6.07
N ASP A 231 9.59 16.84 -4.91
CA ASP A 231 10.54 16.95 -3.80
C ASP A 231 11.29 15.62 -3.55
N PRO A 232 12.57 15.50 -3.95
CA PRO A 232 13.40 14.33 -3.65
C PRO A 232 13.55 14.03 -2.15
N GLU A 233 13.40 15.04 -1.28
CA GLU A 233 13.57 14.91 0.17
C GLU A 233 12.26 14.54 0.90
N ALA A 234 11.13 14.46 0.20
CA ALA A 234 9.83 14.19 0.80
C ALA A 234 9.81 12.88 1.62
N GLU A 235 10.45 11.81 1.11
CA GLU A 235 10.56 10.52 1.81
C GLU A 235 11.32 10.66 3.14
N ARG A 236 12.47 11.33 3.12
CA ARG A 236 13.29 11.56 4.31
C ARG A 236 12.59 12.46 5.31
N ARG A 237 11.97 13.55 4.86
CA ARG A 237 11.21 14.48 5.74
C ARG A 237 10.04 13.75 6.40
N TRP A 238 9.31 12.92 5.66
CA TRP A 238 8.24 12.11 6.21
C TRP A 238 8.77 11.12 7.26
N LEU A 239 9.88 10.43 6.99
CA LEU A 239 10.51 9.51 7.95
C LEU A 239 10.96 10.20 9.25
N LEU A 240 11.23 11.51 9.19
CA LEU A 240 11.53 12.35 10.36
C LEU A 240 10.28 12.93 11.04
N GLY A 241 9.08 12.61 10.56
CA GLY A 241 7.81 13.00 11.16
C GLY A 241 7.11 14.20 10.49
N ALA A 242 7.63 14.71 9.37
CA ALA A 242 6.97 15.82 8.68
C ALA A 242 5.67 15.38 7.97
N SER A 243 4.65 16.23 8.03
CA SER A 243 3.37 16.06 7.32
C SER A 243 3.48 16.42 5.84
N VAL A 244 4.25 15.66 5.05
CA VAL A 244 4.58 16.04 3.66
C VAL A 244 3.39 16.06 2.69
N PHE A 245 2.29 15.39 3.03
CA PHE A 245 1.07 15.30 2.23
C PHE A 245 -0.13 16.01 2.87
N GLU A 246 0.14 16.93 3.80
CA GLU A 246 -0.90 17.73 4.44
C GLU A 246 -1.74 18.50 3.41
N GLY A 247 -3.05 18.59 3.66
CA GLY A 247 -4.01 19.25 2.77
C GLY A 247 -4.52 18.41 1.60
N LEU A 248 -3.96 17.23 1.35
CA LEU A 248 -4.52 16.29 0.36
C LEU A 248 -5.74 15.54 0.92
N PRO A 249 -6.73 15.18 0.07
CA PRO A 249 -7.83 14.31 0.47
C PRO A 249 -7.32 12.98 1.01
N THR A 250 -7.90 12.50 2.10
CA THR A 250 -7.57 11.22 2.71
C THR A 250 -8.73 10.23 2.58
N ALA A 251 -8.42 8.95 2.38
CA ALA A 251 -9.45 7.91 2.41
C ALA A 251 -10.00 7.71 3.82
N ALA A 252 -11.32 7.68 3.93
CA ALA A 252 -12.00 7.31 5.16
C ALA A 252 -11.59 5.90 5.61
N ARG A 253 -11.42 5.73 6.92
CA ARG A 253 -11.03 4.47 7.54
C ARG A 253 -12.21 3.88 8.30
N PRO A 254 -12.67 2.66 7.98
CA PRO A 254 -13.68 1.98 8.77
C PRO A 254 -13.21 1.74 10.21
N ALA A 255 -14.12 1.78 11.19
CA ALA A 255 -13.80 1.57 12.60
C ALA A 255 -13.09 0.24 12.88
N SER A 256 -13.43 -0.83 12.14
CA SER A 256 -12.76 -2.12 12.24
C SER A 256 -11.29 -2.09 11.80
N ALA A 257 -10.98 -1.32 10.75
CA ALA A 257 -9.61 -1.12 10.30
C ALA A 257 -8.83 -0.27 11.31
N GLU A 258 -9.45 0.78 11.86
CA GLU A 258 -8.84 1.60 12.92
C GLU A 258 -8.49 0.79 14.16
N ALA A 259 -9.43 0.00 14.69
CA ALA A 259 -9.20 -0.84 15.86
C ALA A 259 -8.06 -1.85 15.63
N MET A 260 -8.00 -2.43 14.43
CA MET A 260 -6.93 -3.36 14.06
C MET A 260 -5.56 -2.65 14.00
N ILE A 261 -5.47 -1.49 13.34
CA ILE A 261 -4.22 -0.72 13.25
C ILE A 261 -3.74 -0.30 14.64
N ALA A 262 -4.64 0.19 15.51
CA ALA A 262 -4.31 0.56 16.89
C ALA A 262 -3.75 -0.63 17.68
N THR A 263 -4.49 -1.75 17.68
CA THR A 263 -4.10 -2.97 18.39
C THR A 263 -2.74 -3.48 17.95
N TYR A 264 -2.50 -3.55 16.62
CA TYR A 264 -1.22 -4.04 16.12
C TYR A 264 -0.09 -3.03 16.31
N ALA A 265 -0.34 -1.73 16.30
CA ALA A 265 0.69 -0.74 16.61
C ALA A 265 1.19 -0.89 18.06
N GLU A 266 0.29 -1.13 19.02
CA GLU A 266 0.64 -1.42 20.42
C GLU A 266 1.42 -2.73 20.55
N LEU A 267 0.93 -3.81 19.93
CA LEU A 267 1.62 -5.11 19.96
C LEU A 267 3.02 -5.04 19.32
N ILE A 268 3.15 -4.37 18.18
CA ILE A 268 4.44 -4.15 17.52
C ILE A 268 5.38 -3.37 18.44
N SER A 269 4.87 -2.34 19.14
CA SER A 269 5.66 -1.54 20.08
C SER A 269 6.10 -2.35 21.30
N ALA A 270 5.24 -3.22 21.83
CA ALA A 270 5.55 -4.10 22.96
C ALA A 270 6.62 -5.16 22.64
N TRP A 271 6.76 -5.54 21.37
CA TRP A 271 7.73 -6.52 20.88
C TRP A 271 8.92 -5.90 20.13
N ALA A 272 9.01 -4.57 20.09
CA ALA A 272 10.04 -3.81 19.37
C ALA A 272 11.47 -4.08 19.86
#